data_AF-A0A1H2FGP8-F1
#
_entry.id   AF-A0A1H2FGP8-F1
#
_cell.length_a   1.000
_cell.length_b   1.000
_cell.length_c   1.000
_cell.angle_alpha   90.00
_cell.angle_beta   90.00
_cell.angle_gamma   90.00
#
_symmetry.space_group_name_H-M   'P 1'
#
loop_
_entity.id
_entity.type
_entity.pdbx_description
1 polymer ?
#
loop_
_entity_poly.entity_id
_entity_poly.type
_entity_poly.pdbx_seq_one_letter_code
_entity_poly.pdbx_strand_id
1 'polypeptide(L)'
;MKPFLLLLVAALTLAALPAHAQTTDPAKVAALHEKFMQGLKLAEQAKPEEALAIFDSIIKDEPKAKGSLYYAGLIAIQLNQPEKAIDYLNRFHAIDPDDYKHLVLLIQANQMLGRDIRVEEYRKSLYALHNSGKPIPGLTDDKAFPREKVFDKGAGETDLNEYFDPKADPQIAWELIQRDDQGRMTRHILLAYNKEATDALRKSDPKLATAEVWLFGETVIKDGKLVQYNLYRQEVALPSYSDFRKWALDALKNPPKPIAVHPMGA
;
A
#
# COMPACT_ATOMS: atom_id res chain seq x y z
N MET A 1 25.76 -1.41 9.14
CA MET A 1 24.30 -1.25 9.09
C MET A 1 23.97 -0.34 7.93
N LYS A 2 23.48 -0.90 6.82
CA LYS A 2 22.99 -0.08 5.70
C LYS A 2 21.64 0.52 6.13
N PRO A 3 21.41 1.83 5.98
CA PRO A 3 20.11 2.41 6.30
C PRO A 3 19.06 1.90 5.30
N PHE A 4 17.82 1.80 5.78
CA PHE A 4 16.62 1.33 5.06
C PHE A 4 16.62 1.73 3.58
N LEU A 5 16.83 0.74 2.70
CA LEU A 5 16.75 0.92 1.26
C LEU A 5 15.27 0.97 0.87
N LEU A 6 14.67 2.17 0.88
CA LEU A 6 13.36 2.37 0.28
C LEU A 6 13.49 2.16 -1.23
N LEU A 7 12.78 1.15 -1.73
CA LEU A 7 12.34 1.07 -3.12
C LEU A 7 11.33 2.20 -3.36
N LEU A 8 11.85 3.43 -3.46
CA LEU A 8 11.19 4.60 -4.04
C LEU A 8 11.25 4.53 -5.59
N VAL A 9 11.62 3.37 -6.13
CA VAL A 9 11.84 3.10 -7.55
C VAL A 9 10.81 2.07 -8.02
N ALA A 10 9.61 2.54 -8.33
CA ALA A 10 8.81 1.98 -9.40
C ALA A 10 7.90 3.09 -9.94
N ALA A 11 8.05 3.38 -11.24
CA ALA A 11 7.41 4.45 -12.01
C ALA A 11 7.93 5.90 -11.79
N LEU A 12 9.21 6.11 -12.11
CA LEU A 12 9.67 7.43 -12.59
C LEU A 12 9.06 7.70 -13.97
N THR A 13 7.83 8.22 -14.01
CA THR A 13 7.39 8.95 -15.21
C THR A 13 7.97 10.35 -15.14
N LEU A 14 8.98 10.55 -15.97
CA LEU A 14 9.75 11.75 -16.22
C LEU A 14 8.88 12.87 -16.85
N ALA A 15 7.83 13.32 -16.18
CA ALA A 15 6.99 14.43 -16.65
C ALA A 15 6.17 15.02 -15.50
N ALA A 16 6.69 16.00 -14.76
CA ALA A 16 5.83 16.72 -13.80
C ALA A 16 6.24 18.15 -13.44
N LEU A 17 7.52 18.52 -13.49
CA LEU A 17 7.91 19.89 -13.11
C LEU A 17 7.44 20.97 -14.11
N PRO A 18 7.66 20.86 -15.44
CA PRO A 18 7.28 21.95 -16.34
C PRO A 18 5.76 22.06 -16.56
N ALA A 19 4.97 21.03 -16.27
CA ALA A 19 3.53 21.07 -16.53
C ALA A 19 2.73 21.91 -15.50
N HIS A 20 3.30 22.20 -14.33
CA HIS A 20 2.57 22.86 -13.23
C HIS A 20 3.41 23.88 -12.43
N ALA A 21 4.59 24.27 -12.92
CA ALA A 21 5.32 25.38 -12.33
C ALA A 21 4.52 26.68 -12.49
N GLN A 22 4.35 27.44 -11.41
CA GLN A 22 3.72 28.76 -11.48
C GLN A 22 4.67 29.76 -12.14
N THR A 23 5.97 29.56 -11.97
CA THR A 23 6.99 30.30 -12.71
C THR A 23 7.16 29.80 -14.14
N THR A 24 7.26 30.75 -15.08
CA THR A 24 7.66 30.50 -16.47
C THR A 24 9.12 30.90 -16.76
N ASP A 25 9.83 31.47 -15.78
CA ASP A 25 11.25 31.82 -15.90
C ASP A 25 12.10 30.54 -16.04
N PRO A 26 12.79 30.33 -17.19
CA PRO A 26 13.60 29.13 -17.42
C PRO A 26 14.69 28.90 -16.37
N ALA A 27 15.31 29.98 -15.87
CA ALA A 27 16.36 29.86 -14.85
C ALA A 27 15.77 29.37 -13.51
N LYS A 28 14.62 29.92 -13.12
CA LYS A 28 13.91 29.46 -11.91
C LYS A 28 13.41 28.03 -12.06
N VAL A 29 12.87 27.65 -13.23
CA VAL A 29 12.46 26.26 -13.52
C VAL A 29 13.63 25.29 -13.40
N ALA A 30 14.79 25.62 -13.98
CA ALA A 30 15.98 24.79 -13.88
C ALA A 30 16.47 24.63 -12.42
N ALA A 31 16.51 25.72 -11.66
CA ALA A 31 16.92 25.70 -10.25
C ALA A 31 15.96 24.86 -9.38
N LEU A 32 14.64 24.96 -9.62
CA LEU A 32 13.64 24.15 -8.93
C LEU A 32 13.77 22.67 -9.28
N HIS A 33 14.10 22.35 -10.53
CA HIS A 33 14.34 20.98 -10.95
C HIS A 33 15.57 20.37 -10.27
N GLU A 34 16.69 21.09 -10.24
CA GLU A 34 17.90 20.64 -9.55
C GLU A 34 17.62 20.37 -8.05
N LYS A 35 16.92 21.30 -7.39
CA LYS A 35 16.52 21.17 -6.00
C LYS A 35 15.58 19.99 -5.77
N PHE A 36 14.65 19.74 -6.68
CA PHE A 36 13.77 18.57 -6.62
C PHE A 36 14.57 17.27 -6.70
N MET A 37 15.53 17.18 -7.63
CA MET A 37 16.42 16.02 -7.74
C MET A 37 17.31 15.83 -6.49
N GLN A 38 17.74 16.91 -5.86
CA GLN A 38 18.42 16.85 -4.56
C GLN A 38 17.52 16.25 -3.47
N GLY A 39 16.25 16.65 -3.41
CA GLY A 39 15.26 16.10 -2.47
C GLY A 39 15.06 14.59 -2.66
N LEU A 40 14.93 14.15 -3.91
CA LEU A 40 14.86 12.72 -4.25
C LEU A 40 16.10 11.96 -3.78
N LYS A 41 17.29 12.48 -4.07
CA LYS A 41 18.56 11.87 -3.68
C LYS A 41 18.70 11.75 -2.15
N LEU A 42 18.25 12.75 -1.39
CA LEU A 42 18.25 12.69 0.07
C LEU A 42 17.28 11.63 0.59
N ALA A 43 16.10 11.48 -0.02
CA ALA A 43 15.14 10.43 0.33
C ALA A 43 15.74 9.03 0.07
N GLU A 44 16.38 8.83 -1.07
CA GLU A 44 17.10 7.58 -1.41
C GLU A 44 18.25 7.26 -0.44
N GLN A 45 18.91 8.29 0.08
CA GLN A 45 19.96 8.17 1.09
C GLN A 45 19.43 7.92 2.51
N ALA A 46 18.12 7.67 2.66
CA ALA A 46 17.45 7.50 3.94
C ALA A 46 17.65 8.71 4.88
N LYS A 47 17.62 9.92 4.31
CA LYS A 47 17.63 11.20 5.03
C LYS A 47 16.27 11.90 4.88
N PRO A 48 15.18 11.31 5.40
CA PRO A 48 13.82 11.79 5.14
C PRO A 48 13.58 13.21 5.66
N GLU A 49 14.17 13.62 6.78
CA GLU A 49 14.03 14.98 7.31
C GLU A 49 14.68 16.02 6.39
N GLU A 50 15.90 15.75 5.89
CA GLU A 50 16.59 16.63 4.96
C GLU A 50 15.83 16.71 3.62
N ALA A 51 15.33 15.57 3.13
CA ALA A 51 14.51 15.52 1.92
C ALA A 51 13.22 16.33 2.06
N LEU A 52 12.50 16.18 3.18
CA LEU A 52 11.28 16.93 3.47
C LEU A 52 11.56 18.44 3.50
N ALA A 53 12.67 18.88 4.11
CA ALA A 53 13.05 20.28 4.13
C ALA A 53 13.27 20.86 2.72
N ILE A 54 13.84 20.07 1.81
CA ILE A 54 14.00 20.45 0.40
C ILE A 54 12.63 20.61 -0.28
N PHE A 55 11.74 19.63 -0.15
CA PHE A 55 10.40 19.71 -0.75
C PHE A 55 9.56 20.84 -0.17
N ASP A 56 9.60 21.05 1.15
CA ASP A 56 8.93 22.17 1.83
C ASP A 56 9.41 23.51 1.28
N SER A 57 10.72 23.64 1.02
CA SER A 57 11.25 24.85 0.42
C SER A 57 10.83 25.04 -1.04
N ILE A 58 10.71 23.98 -1.84
CA ILE A 58 10.13 24.08 -3.19
C ILE A 58 8.65 24.51 -3.09
N ILE A 59 7.88 23.91 -2.18
CA ILE A 59 6.46 24.20 -1.98
C ILE A 59 6.23 25.65 -1.52
N LYS A 60 7.16 26.22 -0.75
CA LYS A 60 7.13 27.64 -0.35
C LYS A 60 7.24 28.57 -1.57
N ASP A 61 8.15 28.26 -2.48
CA ASP A 61 8.41 29.07 -3.68
C ASP A 61 7.38 28.80 -4.80
N GLU A 62 6.83 27.58 -4.83
CA GLU A 62 5.88 27.07 -5.82
C GLU A 62 4.77 26.26 -5.11
N PRO A 63 3.73 26.91 -4.55
CA PRO A 63 2.69 26.23 -3.76
C PRO A 63 1.88 25.15 -4.48
N LYS A 64 1.95 25.11 -5.82
CA LYS A 64 1.29 24.12 -6.69
C LYS A 64 2.27 23.12 -7.32
N ALA A 65 3.48 23.00 -6.78
CA ALA A 65 4.45 21.99 -7.19
C ALA A 65 3.94 20.57 -6.84
N LYS A 66 3.09 20.00 -7.70
CA LYS A 66 2.42 18.71 -7.52
C LYS A 66 3.39 17.60 -7.13
N GLY A 67 4.52 17.49 -7.83
CA GLY A 67 5.57 16.50 -7.50
C GLY A 67 6.10 16.66 -6.08
N SER A 68 6.42 17.89 -5.67
CA SER A 68 6.93 18.16 -4.31
C SER A 68 5.87 17.88 -3.23
N LEU A 69 4.60 18.20 -3.48
CA LEU A 69 3.50 17.86 -2.57
C LEU A 69 3.36 16.34 -2.40
N TYR A 70 3.49 15.58 -3.49
CA TYR A 70 3.47 14.11 -3.44
C TYR A 70 4.59 13.55 -2.58
N TYR A 71 5.84 13.92 -2.87
CA TYR A 71 6.99 13.41 -2.13
C TYR A 71 7.00 13.89 -0.67
N ALA A 72 6.59 15.13 -0.40
CA ALA A 72 6.43 15.63 0.96
C ALA A 72 5.37 14.85 1.74
N GLY A 73 4.24 14.50 1.11
CA GLY A 73 3.20 13.65 1.72
C GLY A 73 3.70 12.25 2.04
N LEU A 74 4.38 11.59 1.09
CA LEU A 74 4.96 10.26 1.27
C LEU A 74 6.01 10.25 2.39
N ILE A 75 6.92 11.23 2.40
CA ILE A 75 7.97 11.34 3.43
C ILE A 75 7.37 11.68 4.79
N ALA A 76 6.33 12.52 4.85
CA ALA A 76 5.63 12.80 6.09
C ALA A 76 4.99 11.53 6.70
N ILE A 77 4.45 10.62 5.87
CA ILE A 77 3.99 9.29 6.35
C ILE A 77 5.17 8.50 6.95
N GLN A 78 6.30 8.42 6.23
CA GLN A 78 7.50 7.73 6.69
C GLN A 78 8.03 8.28 8.03
N LEU A 79 7.94 9.60 8.23
CA LEU A 79 8.34 10.29 9.46
C LEU A 79 7.29 10.20 10.58
N ASN A 80 6.22 9.42 10.40
CA ASN A 80 5.10 9.32 11.33
C ASN A 80 4.42 10.68 11.61
N GLN A 81 4.26 11.50 10.57
CA GLN A 81 3.61 12.82 10.59
C GLN A 81 2.33 12.82 9.72
N PRO A 82 1.33 11.98 10.03
CA PRO A 82 0.18 11.76 9.15
C PRO A 82 -0.67 13.02 8.90
N GLU A 83 -0.79 13.95 9.85
CA GLU A 83 -1.54 15.20 9.64
C GLU A 83 -0.85 16.11 8.61
N LYS A 84 0.48 16.21 8.67
CA LYS A 84 1.28 16.97 7.69
C LYS A 84 1.17 16.33 6.31
N ALA A 85 1.17 14.99 6.25
CA ALA A 85 0.93 14.26 5.00
C ALA A 85 -0.45 14.59 4.40
N ILE A 86 -1.51 14.59 5.22
CA ILE A 86 -2.87 14.91 4.77
C ILE A 86 -2.95 16.33 4.18
N ASP A 87 -2.29 17.33 4.79
CA ASP A 87 -2.24 18.70 4.21
C ASP A 87 -1.66 18.70 2.79
N TYR A 88 -0.48 18.10 2.61
CA TYR A 88 0.15 18.02 1.29
C TYR A 88 -0.69 17.27 0.26
N LEU A 89 -1.30 16.16 0.66
CA LEU A 89 -2.08 15.30 -0.22
C LEU A 89 -3.41 15.92 -0.62
N ASN A 90 -4.05 16.70 0.27
CA ASN A 90 -5.23 17.48 -0.09
C ASN A 90 -4.91 18.57 -1.11
N ARG A 91 -3.75 19.22 -0.97
CA ARG A 91 -3.28 20.21 -1.95
C ARG A 91 -2.89 19.56 -3.28
N PHE A 92 -2.30 18.36 -3.25
CA PHE A 92 -2.05 17.56 -4.45
C PHE A 92 -3.37 17.24 -5.16
N HIS A 93 -4.36 16.72 -4.42
CA HIS A 93 -5.68 16.36 -4.93
C HIS A 93 -6.36 17.56 -5.62
N ALA A 94 -6.28 18.74 -5.02
CA ALA A 94 -6.86 19.96 -5.59
C ALA A 94 -6.21 20.40 -6.92
N ILE A 95 -4.99 19.95 -7.22
CA ILE A 95 -4.28 20.24 -8.47
C ILE A 95 -4.63 19.20 -9.54
N ASP A 96 -4.62 17.93 -9.17
CA ASP A 96 -4.93 16.82 -10.07
C ASP A 96 -5.76 15.76 -9.34
N PRO A 97 -7.10 15.88 -9.41
CA PRO A 97 -8.00 14.96 -8.71
C PRO A 97 -8.05 13.57 -9.35
N ASP A 98 -7.59 13.41 -10.60
CA ASP A 98 -7.63 12.16 -11.34
C ASP A 98 -6.38 11.28 -11.07
N ASP A 99 -5.28 11.87 -10.57
CA ASP A 99 -4.09 11.10 -10.17
C ASP A 99 -4.32 10.38 -8.84
N TYR A 100 -4.74 9.12 -8.90
CA TYR A 100 -5.14 8.28 -7.77
C TYR A 100 -4.11 8.16 -6.62
N LYS A 101 -2.82 8.47 -6.84
CA LYS A 101 -1.78 8.29 -5.83
C LYS A 101 -2.05 9.03 -4.53
N HIS A 102 -2.73 10.18 -4.58
CA HIS A 102 -3.12 10.88 -3.36
C HIS A 102 -4.11 10.08 -2.52
N LEU A 103 -5.05 9.36 -3.15
CA LEU A 103 -6.04 8.54 -2.43
C LEU A 103 -5.35 7.42 -1.66
N VAL A 104 -4.38 6.73 -2.29
CA VAL A 104 -3.60 5.67 -1.62
C VAL A 104 -2.89 6.20 -0.39
N LEU A 105 -2.19 7.35 -0.51
CA LEU A 105 -1.49 7.94 0.62
C LEU A 105 -2.44 8.54 1.68
N LEU A 106 -3.60 9.07 1.28
CA LEU A 106 -4.63 9.54 2.21
C LEU A 106 -5.26 8.38 2.99
N ILE A 107 -5.49 7.23 2.36
CA ILE A 107 -5.92 6.00 3.03
C ILE A 107 -4.91 5.62 4.12
N GLN A 108 -3.63 5.56 3.78
CA GLN A 108 -2.55 5.23 4.72
C GLN A 108 -2.47 6.24 5.88
N ALA A 109 -2.43 7.53 5.59
CA ALA A 109 -2.32 8.57 6.63
C ALA A 109 -3.55 8.59 7.55
N ASN A 110 -4.75 8.35 7.04
CA ASN A 110 -5.96 8.29 7.85
C ASN A 110 -6.06 7.00 8.67
N GLN A 111 -5.52 5.88 8.20
CA GLN A 111 -5.37 4.65 8.99
C GLN A 111 -4.44 4.83 10.19
N MET A 112 -3.31 5.52 10.01
CA MET A 112 -2.39 5.84 11.11
C MET A 112 -3.07 6.65 12.22
N LEU A 113 -4.11 7.42 11.86
CA LEU A 113 -4.89 8.24 12.78
C LEU A 113 -6.18 7.56 13.28
N GLY A 114 -6.49 6.33 12.85
CA GLY A 114 -7.73 5.64 13.21
C GLY A 114 -9.00 6.31 12.67
N ARG A 115 -8.90 7.03 11.54
CA ARG A 115 -10.02 7.77 10.93
C ARG A 115 -10.82 6.92 9.96
N ASP A 116 -11.44 5.85 10.45
CA ASP A 116 -12.07 4.81 9.63
C ASP A 116 -13.09 5.34 8.60
N ILE A 117 -13.89 6.35 8.95
CA ILE A 117 -14.84 6.97 8.01
C ILE A 117 -14.10 7.58 6.81
N ARG A 118 -13.01 8.32 7.05
CA ARG A 118 -12.20 8.93 5.98
C ARG A 118 -11.51 7.87 5.14
N VAL A 119 -11.02 6.82 5.76
CA VAL A 119 -10.41 5.67 5.07
C VAL A 119 -11.39 5.08 4.07
N GLU A 120 -12.62 4.80 4.50
CA GLU A 120 -13.63 4.21 3.62
C GLU A 120 -14.14 5.19 2.54
N GLU A 121 -14.17 6.50 2.81
CA GLU A 121 -14.44 7.52 1.80
C GLU A 121 -13.39 7.49 0.67
N TYR A 122 -12.11 7.61 1.01
CA TYR A 122 -11.03 7.61 0.01
C TYR A 122 -10.89 6.28 -0.72
N ARG A 123 -11.10 5.17 -0.01
CA ARG A 123 -11.14 3.83 -0.60
C ARG A 123 -12.26 3.71 -1.64
N LYS A 124 -13.47 4.18 -1.34
CA LYS A 124 -14.57 4.17 -2.33
C LYS A 124 -14.22 4.98 -3.57
N SER A 125 -13.59 6.15 -3.42
CA SER A 125 -13.10 6.94 -4.55
C SER A 125 -12.04 6.20 -5.36
N LEU A 126 -11.11 5.49 -4.71
CA LEU A 126 -10.09 4.69 -5.39
C LEU A 126 -10.71 3.55 -6.22
N TYR A 127 -11.67 2.83 -5.63
CA TYR A 127 -12.44 1.79 -6.34
C TYR A 127 -13.23 2.37 -7.52
N ALA A 128 -13.82 3.56 -7.37
CA ALA A 128 -14.54 4.21 -8.45
C ALA A 128 -13.62 4.57 -9.63
N LEU A 129 -12.39 5.03 -9.37
CA LEU A 129 -11.38 5.27 -10.40
C LEU A 129 -10.94 3.96 -11.07
N HIS A 130 -10.61 2.93 -10.28
CA HIS A 130 -10.23 1.60 -10.79
C HIS A 130 -11.33 1.01 -11.70
N ASN A 131 -12.59 1.13 -11.29
CA ASN A 131 -13.74 0.58 -12.02
C ASN A 131 -14.34 1.54 -13.07
N SER A 132 -13.66 2.65 -13.36
CA SER A 132 -14.19 3.67 -14.29
C SER A 132 -14.22 3.24 -15.76
N GLY A 133 -13.52 2.15 -16.10
CA GLY A 133 -13.31 1.68 -17.48
C GLY A 133 -12.25 2.45 -18.25
N LYS A 134 -11.66 3.51 -17.67
CA LYS A 134 -10.51 4.23 -18.24
C LYS A 134 -9.22 3.55 -17.78
N PRO A 135 -8.26 3.25 -18.68
CA PRO A 135 -6.94 2.78 -18.26
C PRO A 135 -6.21 3.85 -17.43
N ILE A 136 -5.83 3.51 -16.21
CA ILE A 136 -5.04 4.35 -15.31
C ILE A 136 -3.79 3.53 -14.92
N PRO A 137 -2.62 3.83 -15.50
CA PRO A 137 -1.38 3.09 -15.22
C PRO A 137 -1.02 3.10 -13.73
N GLY A 138 -0.64 1.94 -13.20
CA GLY A 138 -0.38 1.68 -11.78
C GLY A 138 -1.64 1.56 -10.92
N LEU A 139 -2.84 1.59 -11.52
CA LEU A 139 -4.10 1.37 -10.81
C LEU A 139 -4.91 0.25 -11.46
N THR A 140 -5.27 0.39 -12.74
CA THR A 140 -6.15 -0.57 -13.42
C THR A 140 -5.45 -1.84 -13.87
N ASP A 141 -4.12 -1.78 -13.99
CA ASP A 141 -3.23 -2.91 -14.27
C ASP A 141 -2.85 -3.69 -13.01
N ASP A 142 -2.95 -3.06 -11.84
CA ASP A 142 -2.64 -3.68 -10.55
C ASP A 142 -3.89 -4.35 -9.95
N LYS A 143 -3.73 -5.57 -9.43
CA LYS A 143 -4.82 -6.31 -8.77
C LYS A 143 -5.10 -5.83 -7.35
N ALA A 144 -4.14 -5.13 -6.74
CA ALA A 144 -4.16 -4.72 -5.36
C ALA A 144 -3.44 -3.38 -5.19
N PHE A 145 -3.73 -2.68 -4.09
CA PHE A 145 -3.02 -1.47 -3.69
C PHE A 145 -2.47 -1.62 -2.26
N PRO A 146 -1.35 -0.93 -1.93
CA PRO A 146 -0.82 -0.94 -0.58
C PRO A 146 -1.75 -0.11 0.33
N ARG A 147 -2.58 -0.81 1.10
CA ARG A 147 -3.54 -0.21 2.01
C ARG A 147 -2.83 0.43 3.19
N GLU A 148 -1.93 -0.32 3.85
CA GLU A 148 -1.09 0.20 4.95
C GLU A 148 0.38 -0.13 4.74
N LYS A 149 1.25 0.74 5.27
CA LYS A 149 2.67 0.46 5.47
C LYS A 149 2.99 0.51 6.96
N VAL A 150 3.56 -0.57 7.48
CA VAL A 150 4.00 -0.68 8.87
C VAL A 150 5.52 -0.65 8.90
N PHE A 151 6.06 0.38 9.54
CA PHE A 151 7.50 0.57 9.71
C PHE A 151 7.93 0.03 11.08
N ASP A 152 8.45 -1.21 11.12
CA ASP A 152 9.00 -1.79 12.34
C ASP A 152 10.54 -1.65 12.36
N LYS A 153 11.08 -1.20 13.49
CA LYS A 153 12.52 -0.99 13.67
C LYS A 153 13.22 -2.35 13.77
N GLY A 154 13.79 -2.80 12.65
CA GLY A 154 14.63 -3.99 12.58
C GLY A 154 13.97 -5.23 11.95
N ALA A 155 12.69 -5.16 11.59
CA ALA A 155 11.98 -6.26 10.92
C ALA A 155 11.76 -6.05 9.41
N GLY A 156 12.27 -4.95 8.85
CA GLY A 156 12.13 -4.61 7.43
C GLY A 156 10.80 -3.91 7.10
N GLU A 157 10.43 -3.88 5.82
CA GLU A 157 9.21 -3.24 5.35
C GLU A 157 8.04 -4.23 5.42
N THR A 158 6.92 -3.81 6.03
CA THR A 158 5.69 -4.61 6.09
C THR A 158 4.56 -3.88 5.40
N ASP A 159 4.09 -4.43 4.29
CA ASP A 159 2.94 -3.93 3.55
C ASP A 159 1.70 -4.74 3.90
N LEU A 160 0.57 -4.08 4.12
CA LEU A 160 -0.73 -4.72 4.05
C LEU A 160 -1.41 -4.26 2.77
N ASN A 161 -1.63 -5.20 1.85
CA ASN A 161 -2.25 -4.93 0.55
C ASN A 161 -3.73 -5.33 0.57
N GLU A 162 -4.52 -4.62 -0.22
CA GLU A 162 -5.92 -4.93 -0.47
C GLU A 162 -6.15 -5.14 -1.96
N TYR A 163 -6.83 -6.24 -2.29
CA TYR A 163 -7.18 -6.58 -3.67
C TYR A 163 -8.55 -5.98 -4.06
N PHE A 164 -8.63 -5.44 -5.27
CA PHE A 164 -9.86 -4.83 -5.79
C PHE A 164 -10.97 -5.85 -6.09
N ASP A 165 -10.60 -7.04 -6.54
CA ASP A 165 -11.52 -8.17 -6.72
C ASP A 165 -10.99 -9.40 -5.96
N PRO A 166 -11.48 -9.64 -4.73
CA PRO A 166 -10.94 -10.68 -3.88
C PRO A 166 -11.41 -12.09 -4.27
N LYS A 167 -12.28 -12.22 -5.28
CA LYS A 167 -12.80 -13.50 -5.79
C LYS A 167 -12.26 -13.84 -7.18
N ALA A 168 -11.64 -12.89 -7.87
CA ALA A 168 -10.84 -13.16 -9.06
C ALA A 168 -9.43 -13.63 -8.66
N ASP A 169 -8.73 -14.33 -9.55
CA ASP A 169 -7.33 -14.76 -9.36
C ASP A 169 -6.45 -13.57 -8.88
N PRO A 170 -5.74 -13.67 -7.74
CA PRO A 170 -5.37 -14.89 -7.00
C PRO A 170 -6.34 -15.33 -5.88
N GLN A 171 -7.54 -14.77 -5.81
CA GLN A 171 -8.58 -15.02 -4.80
C GLN A 171 -8.13 -14.60 -3.39
N ILE A 172 -7.54 -13.41 -3.26
CA ILE A 172 -7.06 -12.87 -2.00
C ILE A 172 -7.83 -11.59 -1.69
N ALA A 173 -8.33 -11.41 -0.47
CA ALA A 173 -8.89 -10.13 -0.03
C ALA A 173 -7.81 -9.18 0.46
N TRP A 174 -7.00 -9.68 1.38
CA TRP A 174 -5.90 -8.94 1.95
C TRP A 174 -4.71 -9.84 2.16
N GLU A 175 -3.53 -9.24 2.08
CA GLU A 175 -2.27 -9.90 2.42
C GLU A 175 -1.39 -8.95 3.22
N LEU A 176 -0.53 -9.55 4.03
CA LEU A 176 0.59 -8.90 4.68
C LEU A 176 1.85 -9.51 4.09
N ILE A 177 2.72 -8.66 3.55
CA ILE A 177 4.03 -9.04 3.04
C ILE A 177 5.09 -8.33 3.86
N GLN A 178 5.97 -9.10 4.51
CA GLN A 178 7.18 -8.57 5.12
C GLN A 178 8.38 -8.86 4.21
N ARG A 179 9.23 -7.85 4.02
CA ARG A 179 10.49 -7.97 3.27
C ARG A 179 11.67 -7.54 4.13
N ASP A 180 12.80 -8.22 3.96
CA ASP A 180 14.07 -7.81 4.57
C ASP A 180 14.70 -6.59 3.87
N ASP A 181 15.88 -6.18 4.33
CA ASP A 181 16.64 -5.05 3.79
C ASP A 181 17.13 -5.23 2.35
N GLN A 182 17.08 -6.46 1.83
CA GLN A 182 17.39 -6.81 0.45
C GLN A 182 16.12 -6.91 -0.42
N GLY A 183 14.95 -6.62 0.14
CA GLY A 183 13.67 -6.73 -0.54
C GLY A 183 13.18 -8.18 -0.69
N ARG A 184 13.82 -9.15 -0.02
CA ARG A 184 13.38 -10.55 -0.08
C ARG A 184 12.18 -10.73 0.83
N MET A 185 11.13 -11.36 0.32
CA MET A 185 9.94 -11.69 1.09
C MET A 185 10.28 -12.70 2.19
N THR A 186 10.12 -12.30 3.44
CA THR A 186 10.39 -13.12 4.63
C THR A 186 9.12 -13.68 5.24
N ARG A 187 7.99 -13.00 5.07
CA ARG A 187 6.65 -13.43 5.54
C ARG A 187 5.60 -13.08 4.50
N HIS A 188 4.62 -13.96 4.31
CA HIS A 188 3.43 -13.69 3.50
C HIS A 188 2.21 -14.35 4.13
N ILE A 189 1.39 -13.51 4.75
CA ILE A 189 0.15 -13.88 5.45
C ILE A 189 -1.01 -13.37 4.62
N LEU A 190 -2.07 -14.16 4.45
CA LEU A 190 -3.16 -13.80 3.55
C LEU A 190 -4.51 -14.30 4.05
N LEU A 191 -5.55 -13.60 3.62
CA LEU A 191 -6.93 -14.04 3.68
C LEU A 191 -7.42 -14.35 2.26
N ALA A 192 -7.56 -15.63 1.94
CA ALA A 192 -7.93 -16.10 0.61
C ALA A 192 -9.39 -16.58 0.55
N TYR A 193 -10.09 -16.24 -0.53
CA TYR A 193 -11.39 -16.82 -0.86
C TYR A 193 -11.20 -18.26 -1.33
N ASN A 194 -11.99 -19.19 -0.78
CA ASN A 194 -12.02 -20.57 -1.25
C ASN A 194 -13.34 -20.86 -1.98
N LYS A 195 -13.30 -20.74 -3.31
CA LYS A 195 -14.46 -20.98 -4.16
C LYS A 195 -15.01 -22.40 -4.04
N GLU A 196 -14.14 -23.42 -4.05
CA GLU A 196 -14.57 -24.82 -4.01
C GLU A 196 -15.30 -25.15 -2.70
N ALA A 197 -14.72 -24.74 -1.57
CA ALA A 197 -15.33 -24.92 -0.26
C ALA A 197 -16.63 -24.12 -0.13
N THR A 198 -16.68 -22.91 -0.70
CA THR A 198 -17.91 -22.09 -0.74
C THR A 198 -19.03 -22.78 -1.51
N ASP A 199 -18.73 -23.30 -2.71
CA ASP A 199 -19.71 -23.98 -3.55
C ASP A 199 -20.20 -25.27 -2.90
N ALA A 200 -19.31 -26.03 -2.24
CA ALA A 200 -19.66 -27.24 -1.51
C ALA A 200 -20.58 -26.93 -0.32
N LEU A 201 -20.27 -25.88 0.45
CA LEU A 201 -21.06 -25.47 1.62
C LEU A 201 -22.46 -24.98 1.23
N ARG A 202 -22.59 -24.22 0.16
CA ARG A 202 -23.89 -23.73 -0.35
C ARG A 202 -24.78 -24.87 -0.86
N LYS A 203 -24.17 -25.95 -1.37
CA LYS A 203 -24.90 -27.14 -1.84
C LYS A 203 -25.36 -28.05 -0.69
N SER A 204 -24.68 -28.02 0.46
CA SER A 204 -24.98 -28.94 1.56
C SER A 204 -26.20 -28.53 2.40
N ASP A 205 -26.45 -27.22 2.53
CA ASP A 205 -27.61 -26.69 3.26
C ASP A 205 -28.13 -25.40 2.60
N PRO A 206 -29.41 -25.35 2.15
CA PRO A 206 -30.02 -24.13 1.61
C PRO A 206 -29.93 -22.91 2.53
N LYS A 207 -29.83 -23.09 3.85
CA LYS A 207 -29.64 -21.98 4.80
C LYS A 207 -28.28 -21.30 4.67
N LEU A 208 -27.31 -21.95 4.03
CA LEU A 208 -25.96 -21.46 3.81
C LEU A 208 -25.77 -20.86 2.41
N ALA A 209 -26.85 -20.56 1.69
CA ALA A 209 -26.80 -20.04 0.31
C ALA A 209 -25.94 -18.76 0.16
N THR A 210 -25.80 -17.96 1.22
CA THR A 210 -24.99 -16.73 1.23
C THR A 210 -23.61 -16.90 1.85
N ALA A 211 -23.26 -18.09 2.35
CA ALA A 211 -21.98 -18.33 3.02
C ALA A 211 -20.81 -18.14 2.05
N GLU A 212 -19.67 -17.69 2.56
CA GLU A 212 -18.43 -17.52 1.80
C GLU A 212 -17.27 -18.03 2.61
N VAL A 213 -16.53 -19.01 2.10
CA VAL A 213 -15.40 -19.59 2.84
C VAL A 213 -14.15 -18.77 2.59
N TRP A 214 -13.58 -18.24 3.67
CA TRP A 214 -12.33 -17.47 3.67
C TRP A 214 -11.28 -18.14 4.54
N LEU A 215 -10.07 -18.25 4.03
CA LEU A 215 -8.95 -18.96 4.64
C LEU A 215 -7.88 -17.96 5.07
N PHE A 216 -7.68 -17.82 6.37
CA PHE A 216 -6.59 -17.04 6.92
C PHE A 216 -5.40 -17.96 7.22
N GLY A 217 -4.26 -17.65 6.62
CA GLY A 217 -3.08 -18.49 6.72
C GLY A 217 -1.82 -17.80 6.25
N GLU A 218 -0.73 -18.56 6.22
CA GLU A 218 0.60 -18.08 5.89
C GLU A 218 1.29 -19.02 4.92
N THR A 219 1.94 -18.45 3.92
CA THR A 219 2.84 -19.19 3.04
C THR A 219 4.24 -19.30 3.67
N VAL A 220 4.81 -20.49 3.60
CA VAL A 220 6.19 -20.75 3.99
C VAL A 220 7.06 -20.75 2.74
N ILE A 221 8.06 -19.88 2.74
CA ILE A 221 9.00 -19.72 1.64
C ILE A 221 10.37 -20.21 2.11
N LYS A 222 10.97 -21.12 1.35
CA LYS A 222 12.34 -21.59 1.56
C LYS A 222 13.11 -21.44 0.25
N ASP A 223 14.28 -20.80 0.31
CA ASP A 223 15.14 -20.55 -0.86
C ASP A 223 14.38 -19.92 -2.05
N GLY A 224 13.48 -18.98 -1.76
CA GLY A 224 12.66 -18.29 -2.76
C GLY A 224 11.51 -19.11 -3.34
N LYS A 225 11.28 -20.34 -2.86
CA LYS A 225 10.18 -21.20 -3.31
C LYS A 225 9.11 -21.33 -2.23
N LEU A 226 7.85 -21.23 -2.64
CA LEU A 226 6.72 -21.63 -1.82
C LEU A 226 6.79 -23.15 -1.57
N VAL A 227 6.90 -23.56 -0.31
CA VAL A 227 7.02 -24.99 0.06
C VAL A 227 5.84 -25.51 0.85
N GLN A 228 5.04 -24.62 1.45
CA GLN A 228 3.96 -25.01 2.33
C GLN A 228 2.98 -23.85 2.55
N TYR A 229 1.71 -24.16 2.75
CA TYR A 229 0.71 -23.23 3.27
C TYR A 229 0.20 -23.73 4.63
N ASN A 230 0.27 -22.85 5.63
CA ASN A 230 -0.25 -23.06 6.97
C ASN A 230 -1.62 -22.39 7.09
N LEU A 231 -2.67 -23.18 7.26
CA LEU A 231 -4.00 -22.65 7.54
C LEU A 231 -4.14 -22.41 9.04
N TYR A 232 -4.52 -21.19 9.42
CA TYR A 232 -4.69 -20.80 10.82
C TYR A 232 -6.16 -20.69 11.21
N ARG A 233 -7.02 -20.23 10.30
CA ARG A 233 -8.43 -19.98 10.56
C ARG A 233 -9.25 -20.10 9.29
N GLN A 234 -10.49 -20.53 9.43
CA GLN A 234 -11.50 -20.52 8.38
C GLN A 234 -12.70 -19.70 8.85
N GLU A 235 -13.17 -18.78 8.02
CA GLU A 235 -14.38 -17.98 8.23
C GLU A 235 -15.42 -18.33 7.15
N VAL A 236 -16.71 -18.19 7.48
CA VAL A 236 -17.85 -18.46 6.57
C VAL A 236 -18.54 -17.19 6.06
N ALA A 237 -17.92 -16.04 6.31
CA ALA A 237 -18.22 -14.74 5.72
C ALA A 237 -16.91 -13.94 5.64
N LEU A 238 -16.83 -12.93 4.76
CA LEU A 238 -15.68 -12.04 4.70
C LEU A 238 -15.55 -11.26 6.02
N PRO A 239 -14.48 -11.45 6.81
CA PRO A 239 -14.25 -10.67 8.03
C PRO A 239 -14.00 -9.19 7.71
N SER A 240 -14.05 -8.34 8.74
CA SER A 240 -13.65 -6.95 8.57
C SER A 240 -12.15 -6.84 8.32
N TYR A 241 -11.72 -5.76 7.65
CA TYR A 241 -10.30 -5.48 7.50
C TYR A 241 -9.59 -5.32 8.86
N SER A 242 -10.26 -4.73 9.85
CA SER A 242 -9.72 -4.58 11.21
C SER A 242 -9.46 -5.94 11.88
N ASP A 243 -10.33 -6.93 11.66
CA ASP A 243 -10.11 -8.30 12.14
C ASP A 243 -8.91 -8.95 11.44
N PHE A 244 -8.86 -8.88 10.10
CA PHE A 244 -7.72 -9.38 9.33
C PHE A 244 -6.40 -8.76 9.80
N ARG A 245 -6.35 -7.42 9.88
CA ARG A 245 -5.17 -6.66 10.29
C ARG A 245 -4.68 -7.12 11.65
N LYS A 246 -5.59 -7.28 12.62
CA LYS A 246 -5.25 -7.77 13.95
C LYS A 246 -4.65 -9.19 13.88
N TRP A 247 -5.32 -10.12 13.20
CA TRP A 247 -4.84 -11.49 13.06
C TRP A 247 -3.47 -11.56 12.38
N ALA A 248 -3.27 -10.80 11.31
CA ALA A 248 -2.02 -10.77 10.56
C ALA A 248 -0.86 -10.23 11.39
N LEU A 249 -1.05 -9.12 12.11
CA LEU A 249 -0.03 -8.55 12.99
C LEU A 249 0.26 -9.42 14.21
N ASP A 250 -0.75 -10.09 14.77
CA ASP A 250 -0.57 -11.04 15.87
C ASP A 250 0.23 -12.27 15.39
N ALA A 251 -0.12 -12.83 14.23
CA ALA A 251 0.59 -13.96 13.61
C ALA A 251 2.02 -13.59 13.17
N LEU A 252 2.27 -12.32 12.82
CA LEU A 252 3.61 -11.82 12.54
C LEU A 252 4.52 -11.95 13.77
N LYS A 253 4.01 -11.61 14.96
CA LYS A 253 4.74 -11.66 16.23
C LYS A 253 4.81 -13.07 16.82
N ASN A 254 3.69 -13.78 16.82
CA ASN A 254 3.52 -15.10 17.42
C ASN A 254 2.71 -15.99 16.46
N PRO A 255 3.36 -16.69 15.52
CA PRO A 255 2.66 -17.55 14.57
C PRO A 255 1.78 -18.57 15.30
N PRO A 256 0.47 -18.63 15.01
CA PRO A 256 -0.41 -19.58 15.67
C PRO A 256 -0.12 -21.02 15.20
N LYS A 257 -0.54 -22.00 16.00
CA LYS A 257 -0.47 -23.41 15.58
C LYS A 257 -1.44 -23.63 14.40
N PRO A 258 -0.97 -24.17 13.25
CA PRO A 258 -1.85 -24.45 12.12
C PRO A 258 -2.96 -25.45 12.47
N ILE A 259 -4.16 -25.21 11.95
CA ILE A 259 -5.26 -26.18 11.97
C ILE A 259 -5.16 -27.18 10.81
N ALA A 260 -4.47 -26.79 9.73
CA ALA A 260 -4.10 -27.66 8.62
C ALA A 260 -2.78 -27.19 8.01
N VAL A 261 -2.04 -28.13 7.42
CA VAL A 261 -0.76 -27.88 6.74
C VAL A 261 -0.84 -28.50 5.35
N HIS A 262 -0.57 -27.69 4.32
CA HIS A 262 -0.60 -28.10 2.92
C HIS A 262 0.79 -27.94 2.30
N PRO A 263 1.59 -29.01 2.18
CA PRO A 263 2.85 -28.97 1.47
C PRO A 263 2.65 -28.63 -0.02
N MET A 264 3.55 -27.82 -0.58
CA MET A 264 3.55 -27.46 -2.00
C MET A 264 4.71 -28.21 -2.68
N GLY A 265 4.39 -29.03 -3.69
CA GLY A 265 5.38 -29.77 -4.49
C GLY A 265 5.73 -31.17 -3.96
N ALA A 266 4.77 -32.10 -4.00
CA ALA A 266 5.08 -33.51 -4.13
C ALA A 266 5.35 -33.85 -5.60
#